data_AF-A0A2D7STA3-F1
#
_entry.id   AF-A0A2D7STA3-F1
#
_cell.length_a   1.000
_cell.length_b   1.000
_cell.length_c   1.000
_cell.angle_alpha   90.00
_cell.angle_beta   90.00
_cell.angle_gamma   90.00
#
_symmetry.space_group_name_H-M   'P 1'
#
loop_
_entity.id
_entity.type
_entity.pdbx_description
1 polymer ?
#
loop_
_entity_poly.entity_id
_entity_poly.type
_entity_poly.pdbx_seq_one_letter_code
_entity_poly.pdbx_strand_id
1 'polypeptide(L)' 'WIDNGEITYPVSDITVAGNLKDMFSQLIPANDLEFKRGTDAPTVRIDGMTVAGPGD' A
#
# COMPACT_ATOMS: atom_id res chain seq x y z
N TRP A 1 4.98 -1.97 9.44
CA TRP A 1 3.63 -2.17 10.00
C TRP A 1 3.13 -0.86 10.59
N ILE A 2 1.83 -0.60 10.57
CA ILE A 2 1.22 0.59 11.16
C ILE A 2 0.16 0.13 12.14
N ASP A 3 0.21 0.62 13.37
CA ASP A 3 -0.80 0.37 14.40
C ASP A 3 -1.18 1.70 15.07
N ASN A 4 -2.48 1.92 15.29
CA ASN A 4 -3.04 3.18 15.82
C ASN A 4 -2.51 4.46 15.12
N GLY A 5 -2.18 4.38 13.84
CA GLY A 5 -1.65 5.50 13.05
C GLY A 5 -0.15 5.74 13.18
N GLU A 6 0.58 4.90 13.92
CA GLU A 6 2.02 5.01 14.12
C GLU A 6 2.77 3.84 13.46
N ILE A 7 3.95 4.13 12.91
CA ILE A 7 4.85 3.11 12.38
C ILE A 7 5.45 2.35 13.56
N THR A 8 5.26 1.04 13.61
CA THR A 8 5.68 0.23 14.74
C THR A 8 7.02 -0.46 14.52
N TYR A 9 7.11 -1.32 13.50
CA TYR A 9 8.30 -2.10 13.19
C TYR A 9 8.43 -2.37 11.67
N PRO A 10 9.66 -2.59 11.17
CA PRO A 10 9.88 -2.99 9.78
C PRO A 10 9.35 -4.40 9.52
N VAL A 11 8.83 -4.63 8.32
CA VAL A 11 8.35 -5.95 7.86
C VAL A 11 9.06 -6.34 6.57
N SER A 12 9.34 -7.63 6.40
CA SER A 12 9.92 -8.23 5.20
C SER A 12 9.29 -9.59 4.92
N ASP A 13 9.58 -10.16 3.75
CA ASP A 13 9.17 -11.51 3.35
C ASP A 13 7.65 -11.75 3.36
N ILE A 14 6.88 -10.70 3.06
CA ILE A 14 5.43 -10.74 2.91
C ILE A 14 5.02 -10.67 1.43
N THR A 15 3.87 -11.27 1.12
CA THR A 15 3.19 -11.18 -0.18
C THR A 15 1.90 -10.40 -0.03
N VAL A 16 1.58 -9.54 -1.00
CA VAL A 16 0.28 -8.87 -1.10
C VAL A 16 -0.47 -9.38 -2.33
N ALA A 17 -1.77 -9.63 -2.20
CA ALA A 17 -2.61 -10.15 -3.27
C ALA A 17 -3.96 -9.42 -3.35
N GLY A 18 -4.46 -9.26 -4.57
CA GLY A 18 -5.75 -8.61 -4.87
C GLY A 18 -6.05 -8.64 -6.37
N ASN A 19 -7.29 -8.31 -6.74
CA ASN A 19 -7.65 -8.10 -8.15
C ASN A 19 -7.38 -6.64 -8.55
N LEU A 20 -6.71 -6.40 -9.68
CA LEU A 20 -6.37 -5.05 -10.11
C LEU A 20 -7.59 -4.13 -10.26
N LYS A 21 -8.73 -4.63 -10.74
CA LYS A 21 -9.94 -3.80 -10.90
C LYS A 21 -10.44 -3.30 -9.55
N ASP A 22 -10.44 -4.18 -8.55
CA ASP A 22 -10.87 -3.86 -7.20
C ASP A 22 -9.88 -2.90 -6.54
N MET A 23 -8.57 -3.15 -6.70
CA MET A 23 -7.50 -2.27 -6.22
C MET A 23 -7.62 -0.84 -6.75
N PHE A 24 -7.85 -0.68 -8.07
CA PHE A 24 -8.04 0.64 -8.67
C PHE A 24 -9.34 1.32 -8.21
N SER A 25 -10.40 0.56 -7.92
CA SER A 25 -11.65 1.12 -7.43
C SER A 25 -11.58 1.63 -5.98
N GLN A 26 -10.66 1.09 -5.17
CA GLN A 26 -10.48 1.43 -3.75
C GLN A 26 -9.30 2.36 -3.48
N LEU A 27 -8.71 2.92 -4.53
CA LEU A 27 -7.48 3.68 -4.48
C LEU A 27 -7.73 5.08 -3.91
N ILE A 28 -7.00 5.44 -2.84
CA ILE A 28 -7.09 6.76 -2.20
C ILE A 28 -5.70 7.42 -2.27
N PRO A 29 -5.55 8.52 -3.03
CA PRO A 29 -4.28 9.23 -3.13
C PRO A 29 -4.02 10.11 -1.91
N ALA A 30 -2.75 10.24 -1.54
CA ALA A 30 -2.27 11.24 -0.60
C ALA A 30 -1.95 12.57 -1.32
N ASN A 31 -1.50 13.56 -0.56
CA ASN A 31 -1.17 14.92 -1.01
C ASN A 31 0.34 15.17 -1.16
N ASP A 32 1.13 14.12 -1.38
CA ASP A 32 2.61 14.11 -1.37
C ASP A 32 3.22 13.80 -2.75
N LEU A 33 2.54 14.19 -3.83
CA LEU A 33 3.04 14.00 -5.19
C LEU A 33 4.37 14.75 -5.39
N GLU A 34 5.39 14.01 -5.84
CA GLU A 34 6.69 14.56 -6.26
C GLU A 34 7.00 14.14 -7.70
N PHE A 35 7.42 15.08 -8.54
CA PHE A 35 7.79 14.81 -9.93
C PHE A 35 9.22 14.31 -10.03
N LYS A 36 9.42 13.04 -10.41
CA LYS A 36 10.74 12.40 -10.46
C LYS A 36 11.03 11.72 -11.80
N ARG A 37 10.01 11.28 -12.54
CA ARG A 37 10.15 10.46 -13.77
C ARG A 37 9.11 10.84 -14.82
N GLY A 38 9.01 10.06 -15.91
CA GLY A 38 7.98 10.25 -16.94
C GLY A 38 6.57 9.80 -16.50
N THR A 39 6.45 9.17 -15.34
CA THR A 39 5.17 8.79 -14.72
C THR A 39 5.34 8.90 -13.22
N ASP A 40 4.57 9.80 -12.62
CA ASP A 40 4.63 10.12 -11.20
C ASP A 40 3.25 9.90 -10.57
N ALA A 41 3.25 9.50 -9.30
CA ALA A 41 2.05 9.32 -8.50
C ALA A 41 2.37 9.71 -7.04
N PRO A 42 1.38 10.21 -6.28
CA PRO A 42 1.53 10.36 -4.83
C PRO A 42 1.59 8.97 -4.16
N THR A 43 1.81 8.96 -2.84
CA THR A 43 1.52 7.78 -2.03
C THR A 43 0.05 7.38 -2.18
N VAL A 44 -0.22 6.08 -2.21
CA VAL A 44 -1.56 5.54 -2.42
C VAL A 44 -1.93 4.54 -1.33
N ARG A 45 -3.13 4.69 -0.78
CA ARG A 45 -3.74 3.71 0.12
C ARG A 45 -4.72 2.86 -0.67
N ILE A 46 -4.64 1.55 -0.47
CA ILE A 46 -5.56 0.57 -1.06
C ILE A 46 -6.10 -0.27 0.09
N ASP A 47 -7.41 -0.24 0.27
CA ASP A 47 -8.09 -1.07 1.26
C ASP A 47 -8.38 -2.47 0.65
N GLY A 48 -8.75 -3.46 1.48
CA GLY A 48 -9.23 -4.76 1.00
C GLY A 48 -8.19 -5.69 0.36
N MET A 49 -6.89 -5.46 0.61
CA MET A 49 -5.81 -6.35 0.16
C MET A 49 -5.64 -7.55 1.08
N THR A 50 -5.27 -8.71 0.52
CA THR A 50 -4.79 -9.86 1.29
C THR A 50 -3.29 -9.72 1.50
N VAL A 51 -2.84 -9.88 2.74
CA VAL A 51 -1.42 -9.92 3.11
C VAL A 51 -1.12 -11.32 3.59
N ALA A 52 -0.02 -11.92 3.11
CA ALA A 52 0.47 -13.21 3.57
C ALA A 52 1.95 -13.13 3.96
N GLY A 53 2.40 -13.85 4.99
CA GLY A 53 3.77 -13.81 5.49
C GLY A 53 4.10 -14.88 6.54
N PRO A 54 5.33 -14.87 7.09
CA PRO A 54 5.76 -15.87 8.07
C PRO A 54 5.00 -15.67 9.38
N GLY A 55 4.03 -16.54 9.67
CA GLY A 55 3.19 -16.47 10.87
C GLY A 55 1.68 -16.40 10.62
N ASP A 56 1.22 -16.51 9.37
CA ASP A 56 -0.18 -16.86 9.06
C ASP A 56 -0.49 -18.34 9.35
#